data_AF-A0A8J5QU87-F1
#
_entry.id   AF-A0A8J5QU87-F1
#
_cell.length_a   1.000
_cell.length_b   1.000
_cell.length_c   1.000
_cell.angle_alpha   90.00
_cell.angle_beta   90.00
_cell.angle_gamma   90.00
#
_symmetry.space_group_name_H-M   'P 1'
#
loop_
_entity.id
_entity.type
_entity.pdbx_description
1 polymer ?
#
loop_
_entity_poly.entity_id
_entity_poly.type
_entity_poly.pdbx_seq_one_letter_code
_entity_poly.pdbx_strand_id
1 'polypeptide(L)' 'MVKVTVAGAAGGIGQPLSMLLKLNHNVSELALYDIVNAHGVAADL' A
#
# COMPACT_ATOMS: atom_id res chain seq x y z
N MET A 1 -3.34 17.53 -0.14
CA MET A 1 -3.56 16.13 0.30
C MET A 1 -3.21 15.23 -0.85
N VAL A 2 -2.26 14.30 -0.68
CA VAL A 2 -1.78 13.42 -1.75
C VAL A 2 -2.30 12.00 -1.50
N LYS A 3 -3.08 11.49 -2.45
CA LYS A 3 -3.51 10.10 -2.49
C LYS A 3 -2.54 9.30 -3.35
N VAL A 4 -2.07 8.17 -2.84
CA VAL A 4 -1.16 7.26 -3.53
C VAL A 4 -1.83 5.89 -3.66
N THR A 5 -1.64 5.24 -4.81
CA THR A 5 -2.09 3.87 -5.03
C THR A 5 -0.90 2.99 -5.36
N VAL A 6 -0.76 1.84 -4.70
CA VAL A 6 0.22 0.81 -5.06
C VAL A 6 -0.51 -0.30 -5.82
N ALA A 7 -0.20 -0.47 -7.10
CA ALA A 7 -0.70 -1.58 -7.92
C ALA A 7 0.33 -2.71 -7.92
N GLY A 8 -0.07 -3.89 -7.45
CA GLY A 8 0.84 -4.99 -7.09
C GLY A 8 1.22 -5.01 -5.61
N ALA A 9 0.34 -4.51 -4.72
CA ALA A 9 0.60 -4.33 -3.30
C ALA A 9 0.83 -5.63 -2.52
N ALA A 10 0.38 -6.78 -3.01
CA ALA A 10 0.58 -8.08 -2.39
C ALA A 10 1.86 -8.80 -2.84
N GLY A 11 2.57 -8.26 -3.83
CA GLY A 11 3.86 -8.80 -4.26
C GLY A 11 5.00 -8.59 -3.26
N GLY A 12 6.10 -9.32 -3.44
CA GLY A 12 7.27 -9.23 -2.54
C GLY A 12 7.92 -7.85 -2.45
N ILE A 13 7.71 -6.99 -3.45
CA ILE A 13 8.13 -5.58 -3.43
C ILE A 13 6.99 -4.66 -2.98
N GLY A 14 5.76 -4.96 -3.39
CA GLY A 14 4.59 -4.14 -3.09
C GLY A 14 4.30 -4.03 -1.60
N GLN A 15 4.46 -5.12 -0.84
CA GLN A 15 4.23 -5.13 0.61
C GLN A 15 5.20 -4.19 1.36
N PRO A 16 6.54 -4.35 1.26
CA PRO A 16 7.46 -3.44 1.94
C PRO A 16 7.37 -2.00 1.43
N LEU A 17 7.08 -1.79 0.14
CA LEU A 17 6.84 -0.45 -0.39
C LEU A 17 5.61 0.21 0.23
N SER A 18 4.51 -0.54 0.37
CA SER A 18 3.26 -0.05 0.97
C SER A 18 3.46 0.31 2.45
N MET A 19 4.25 -0.46 3.18
CA MET A 19 4.68 -0.13 4.55
C MET A 19 5.45 1.20 4.61
N LEU A 20 6.45 1.39 3.75
CA LEU A 20 7.21 2.64 3.71
C LEU A 20 6.34 3.85 3.33
N LEU A 21 5.39 3.67 2.40
CA LEU A 21 4.44 4.73 2.02
C LEU A 21 3.44 5.06 3.13
N LYS A 22 3.02 4.08 3.93
CA LYS A 22 2.15 4.30 5.10
C LYS A 22 2.81 5.19 6.16
N LEU A 23 4.14 5.12 6.29
CA LEU A 23 4.93 5.94 7.21
C LEU A 23 5.28 7.33 6.65
N ASN A 24 5.00 7.60 5.38
CA ASN A 24 5.37 8.86 4.73
C ASN A 24 4.34 9.95 5.01
N HIS A 25 4.72 10.98 5.78
CA HIS A 25 3.84 12.12 6.11
C HIS A 25 3.34 12.94 4.92
N ASN A 26 3.95 12.80 3.73
CA ASN A 26 3.46 13.45 2.52
C ASN A 26 2.26 12.71 1.90
N VAL A 27 1.97 11.47 2.32
CA VAL A 27 0.85 10.66 1.83
C VAL A 27 -0.32 10.77 2.81
N SER A 28 -1.44 11.33 2.34
CA SER A 28 -2.65 11.48 3.16
C SER A 28 -3.62 10.32 3.02
N GLU A 29 -3.57 9.58 1.92
CA GLU A 29 -4.38 8.39 1.68
C GLU A 29 -3.57 7.36 0.89
N LEU A 30 -3.54 6.12 1.37
CA LEU A 30 -2.87 5.00 0.71
C LEU A 30 -3.92 3.97 0.30
N ALA A 31 -4.06 3.75 -1.00
CA ALA A 31 -4.89 2.70 -1.57
C ALA A 31 -4.01 1.55 -2.07
N LEU A 32 -4.42 0.31 -1.80
CA LEU A 32 -3.70 -0.89 -2.20
C LEU A 32 -4.53 -1.65 -3.23
N TYR A 33 -3.91 -2.00 -4.35
CA TYR A 33 -4.52 -2.83 -5.37
C TYR A 33 -3.62 -4.01 -5.68
N ASP A 34 -4.22 -5.17 -5.80
CA ASP A 34 -3.61 -6.38 -6.32
C ASP A 34 -4.72 -7.34 -6.78
N ILE A 35 -4.37 -8.29 -7.64
CA ILE A 35 -5.30 -9.33 -8.10
C ILE A 35 -5.64 -10.32 -6.98
N VAL A 36 -4.76 -10.47 -5.98
CA VAL A 36 -4.95 -11.34 -4.82
C VAL A 36 -4.46 -10.65 -3.55
N ASN A 37 -5.05 -10.98 -2.41
CA ASN A 37 -4.52 -10.65 -1.07
C ASN A 37 -4.36 -9.15 -0.71
N ALA A 38 -4.78 -8.19 -1.56
CA ALA A 38 -4.67 -6.75 -1.26
C ALA A 38 -5.34 -6.35 0.06
N HIS A 39 -6.50 -6.94 0.38
CA HIS A 39 -7.21 -6.71 1.64
C HIS A 39 -6.41 -7.21 2.87
N GLY A 40 -5.67 -8.31 2.73
CA GLY A 40 -4.83 -8.85 3.81
C GLY A 40 -3.65 -7.92 4.10
N VAL A 41 -3.00 -7.40 3.05
CA VAL A 41 -1.94 -6.39 3.19
C VAL A 41 -2.49 -5.11 3.82
N ALA A 42 -3.66 -4.65 3.39
CA ALA A 42 -4.29 -3.45 3.96
C ALA A 42 -4.66 -3.61 5.45
N ALA A 43 -4.98 -4.83 5.90
CA ALA A 43 -5.32 -5.10 7.29
C ALA A 43 -4.07 -5.13 8.21
N ASP A 44 -2.90 -5.42 7.65
CA ASP A 44 -1.62 -5.46 8.38
C ASP A 44 -0.97 -4.06 8.51
N LEU A 45 -1.30 -3.13 7.61
CA LEU A 45 -0.74 -1.77 7.52
C LEU A 45 -1.54 -0.67 8.25
#